data_AF-Q29LR1-F1
#
_entry.id   AF-Q29LR1-F1
#
_cell.length_a   1.000
_cell.length_b   1.000
_cell.length_c   1.000
_cell.angle_alpha   90.00
_cell.angle_beta   90.00
_cell.angle_gamma   90.00
#
_symmetry.space_group_name_H-M   'P 1'
#
loop_
_entity.id
_entity.type
_entity.pdbx_description
1 polymer ?
#
loop_
_entity_poly.entity_id
_entity_poly.type
_entity_poly.pdbx_seq_one_letter_code
_entity_poly.pdbx_strand_id
1 'polypeptide(L)'
;MPNFNGAIIVHTLQLLKIPATVRQIVNTISNHTDLPEEDIKKPVKQTLEMGTRLGFLQKMDGRYYLVPMTFENLMSEMKELDLKAKTEAQRPVRKAKKEKKVTKTKSEGKTTKKQIKKPAEESQTSTITMVPSELKMSSKPKAVK
;
A
#
# COMPACT_ATOMS: atom_id res chain seq x y z
N MET A 1 -7.23 -12.65 8.39
CA MET A 1 -7.97 -12.75 7.11
C MET A 1 -6.99 -12.50 5.97
N PRO A 2 -7.02 -13.26 4.86
CA PRO A 2 -6.16 -13.01 3.71
C PRO A 2 -6.53 -11.69 3.01
N ASN A 3 -5.53 -11.00 2.44
CA ASN A 3 -5.75 -9.78 1.67
C ASN A 3 -6.22 -10.12 0.24
N PHE A 4 -7.53 -10.23 0.05
CA PHE A 4 -8.15 -10.55 -1.23
C PHE A 4 -7.80 -9.56 -2.34
N ASN A 5 -7.73 -8.26 -2.02
CA ASN A 5 -7.41 -7.22 -3.01
C ASN A 5 -6.02 -7.44 -3.61
N GLY A 6 -5.03 -7.78 -2.76
CA GLY A 6 -3.68 -8.11 -3.20
C GLY A 6 -3.67 -9.32 -4.14
N ALA A 7 -4.40 -10.38 -3.79
CA ALA A 7 -4.49 -11.58 -4.63
C ALA A 7 -5.09 -11.29 -6.00
N ILE A 8 -6.15 -10.48 -6.06
CA ILE A 8 -6.79 -10.09 -7.33
C ILE A 8 -5.80 -9.31 -8.21
N ILE A 9 -5.06 -8.35 -7.65
CA ILE A 9 -4.06 -7.57 -8.40
C ILE A 9 -2.95 -8.46 -8.95
N VAL A 10 -2.38 -9.34 -8.11
CA VAL A 10 -1.32 -10.27 -8.52
C VAL A 10 -1.81 -11.18 -9.62
N HIS A 11 -2.99 -11.78 -9.45
CA HIS A 11 -3.59 -12.65 -10.45
C HIS A 11 -3.85 -11.92 -11.77
N THR A 12 -4.37 -10.70 -11.71
CA THR A 12 -4.63 -9.87 -12.91
C THR A 12 -3.35 -9.57 -13.67
N LEU A 13 -2.26 -9.21 -12.98
CA LEU A 13 -0.97 -8.96 -13.62
C LEU A 13 -0.34 -10.24 -14.20
N GLN A 14 -0.52 -11.39 -13.56
CA GLN A 14 -0.13 -12.69 -14.10
C GLN A 14 -0.92 -13.05 -15.36
N LEU A 15 -2.21 -12.72 -15.41
CA LEU A 15 -3.07 -12.94 -16.57
C LEU A 15 -2.63 -12.06 -17.76
N LEU A 16 -2.34 -10.78 -17.49
CA LEU A 16 -1.92 -9.81 -18.51
C LEU A 16 -0.53 -10.13 -19.08
N LYS A 17 0.37 -10.73 -18.30
CA LYS A 17 1.77 -11.08 -18.67
C LYS A 17 2.62 -9.90 -19.18
N ILE A 18 2.13 -8.68 -19.04
CA ILE A 18 2.80 -7.44 -19.48
C ILE A 18 2.65 -6.36 -18.41
N PRO A 19 3.55 -5.36 -18.37
CA PRO A 19 3.35 -4.18 -17.54
C PRO A 19 2.04 -3.46 -17.89
N ALA A 20 1.19 -3.24 -16.89
CA ALA A 20 -0.17 -2.77 -17.09
C ALA A 20 -0.44 -1.44 -16.40
N THR A 21 -1.19 -0.56 -17.05
CA THR A 21 -1.70 0.68 -16.46
C THR A 21 -2.85 0.39 -15.49
N VAL A 22 -3.14 1.34 -14.60
CA VAL A 22 -4.30 1.24 -13.70
C VAL A 22 -5.59 0.99 -14.49
N ARG A 23 -5.77 1.67 -15.62
CA ARG A 23 -6.95 1.48 -16.48
C ARG A 23 -7.06 0.04 -16.97
N GLN A 24 -5.98 -0.52 -17.52
CA GLN A 24 -6.00 -1.91 -17.99
C GLN A 24 -6.34 -2.88 -16.86
N ILE A 25 -5.74 -2.71 -15.69
CA ILE A 25 -6.00 -3.56 -14.52
C ILE A 25 -7.49 -3.46 -14.10
N VAL A 26 -8.03 -2.24 -13.99
CA VAL A 26 -9.44 -2.01 -13.62
C VAL A 26 -10.38 -2.62 -14.66
N ASN A 27 -10.15 -2.39 -15.95
CA ASN A 27 -10.96 -2.97 -17.02
C ASN A 27 -10.91 -4.50 -17.00
N THR A 28 -9.73 -5.10 -16.80
CA THR A 28 -9.62 -6.56 -16.71
C THR A 28 -10.40 -7.11 -15.52
N ILE A 29 -10.30 -6.50 -14.35
CA ILE A 29 -11.05 -6.95 -13.15
C ILE A 29 -12.56 -6.79 -13.37
N SER A 30 -13.00 -5.64 -13.89
CA SER A 30 -14.40 -5.36 -14.21
C SER A 30 -14.98 -6.45 -15.11
N ASN A 31 -14.30 -6.78 -16.21
CA ASN A 31 -14.73 -7.79 -17.17
C ASN A 31 -14.80 -9.23 -16.59
N HIS A 32 -14.10 -9.51 -15.48
CA HIS A 32 -14.10 -10.86 -14.87
C HIS A 32 -14.99 -10.95 -13.62
N THR A 33 -15.48 -9.82 -13.10
CA THR A 33 -16.24 -9.77 -11.83
C THR A 33 -17.62 -9.14 -11.99
N ASP A 34 -17.96 -8.63 -13.18
CA ASP A 34 -19.19 -7.90 -13.49
C ASP A 34 -19.46 -6.70 -12.54
N LEU A 35 -18.40 -6.18 -11.93
CA LEU A 35 -18.44 -5.00 -11.07
C LEU A 35 -18.10 -3.74 -11.87
N PRO A 36 -18.76 -2.60 -11.59
CA PRO A 36 -18.49 -1.36 -12.30
C PRO A 36 -17.07 -0.84 -12.03
N GLU A 37 -16.43 -0.26 -13.05
CA GLU A 37 -15.05 0.23 -12.97
C GLU A 37 -14.84 1.25 -11.83
N GLU A 38 -15.85 2.07 -11.53
CA GLU A 38 -15.74 3.12 -10.52
C GLU A 38 -15.60 2.56 -9.09
N ASP A 39 -16.23 1.43 -8.80
CA ASP A 39 -16.14 0.76 -7.50
C ASP A 39 -14.80 0.03 -7.35
N ILE A 40 -14.21 -0.42 -8.46
CA ILE A 40 -12.94 -1.15 -8.50
C ILE A 40 -11.73 -0.20 -8.43
N LYS A 41 -11.82 0.96 -9.08
CA LYS A 41 -10.69 1.86 -9.34
C LYS A 41 -9.98 2.35 -8.09
N LYS A 42 -10.73 2.71 -7.04
CA LYS A 42 -10.16 3.21 -5.78
C LYS A 42 -9.44 2.08 -4.99
N PRO A 43 -10.06 0.92 -4.74
CA PRO A 43 -9.36 -0.24 -4.15
C PRO A 43 -8.12 -0.67 -4.92
N VAL A 44 -8.18 -0.68 -6.26
CA VAL A 44 -7.04 -1.05 -7.12
C VAL A 44 -5.88 -0.08 -6.91
N LYS A 45 -6.12 1.24 -6.97
CA LYS A 45 -5.06 2.23 -6.74
C LYS A 45 -4.39 2.07 -5.38
N GLN A 46 -5.18 1.94 -4.31
CA GLN A 46 -4.66 1.77 -2.96
C GLN A 46 -3.81 0.50 -2.84
N THR A 47 -4.26 -0.60 -3.45
CA THR A 47 -3.54 -1.87 -3.42
C THR A 47 -2.24 -1.81 -4.23
N LEU A 48 -2.25 -1.14 -5.39
CA LEU A 48 -1.05 -0.93 -6.20
C LEU A 48 -0.02 -0.05 -5.49
N GLU A 49 -0.46 1.02 -4.83
CA GLU A 49 0.41 1.86 -4.00
C GLU A 49 1.02 1.07 -2.84
N MET A 50 0.20 0.30 -2.13
CA MET A 50 0.67 -0.59 -1.07
C MET A 50 1.66 -1.63 -1.60
N GLY A 51 1.37 -2.27 -2.74
CA GLY A 51 2.26 -3.26 -3.30
C GLY A 51 3.58 -2.71 -3.81
N THR A 52 3.58 -1.46 -4.28
CA THR A 52 4.81 -0.74 -4.63
C THR A 52 5.64 -0.45 -3.38
N ARG A 53 4.99 -0.03 -2.29
CA ARG A 53 5.67 0.26 -1.01
C ARG A 53 6.24 -0.99 -0.34
N LEU A 54 5.54 -2.11 -0.47
CA LEU A 54 5.95 -3.41 0.09
C LEU A 54 6.95 -4.15 -0.80
N GLY A 55 7.25 -3.63 -2.00
CA GLY A 55 8.32 -4.15 -2.87
C GLY A 55 7.95 -5.35 -3.73
N PHE A 56 6.69 -5.80 -3.76
CA PHE A 56 6.26 -6.90 -4.64
C PHE A 56 5.71 -6.41 -6.00
N LEU A 57 5.45 -5.11 -6.12
CA LEU A 57 5.17 -4.44 -7.39
C LEU A 57 6.22 -3.38 -7.66
N GLN A 58 6.51 -3.16 -8.93
CA GLN A 58 7.30 -2.02 -9.38
C GLN A 58 6.50 -1.19 -10.38
N LYS A 59 6.73 0.12 -10.36
CA LYS A 59 6.06 1.08 -11.23
C LYS A 59 7.08 1.76 -12.13
N MET A 60 6.91 1.62 -13.44
CA MET A 60 7.71 2.28 -14.48
C MET A 60 6.77 2.89 -15.52
N ASP A 61 6.98 4.16 -15.88
CA ASP A 61 6.19 4.86 -16.91
C ASP A 61 4.67 4.76 -16.74
N GLY A 62 4.20 4.81 -15.49
CA GLY A 62 2.78 4.69 -15.16
C GLY A 62 2.19 3.29 -15.28
N ARG A 63 3.02 2.28 -15.56
CA ARG A 63 2.66 0.86 -15.63
C ARG A 63 3.19 0.12 -14.42
N TYR A 64 2.46 -0.91 -14.02
CA TYR A 64 2.76 -1.78 -12.89
C TYR A 64 3.10 -3.17 -13.40
N TYR A 65 4.08 -3.81 -12.76
CA TYR A 65 4.44 -5.19 -13.00
C TYR A 65 4.87 -5.87 -11.71
N LEU A 66 4.74 -7.19 -11.70
CA LEU A 66 5.18 -8.02 -10.58
C LEU A 66 6.70 -8.11 -10.57
N VAL A 67 7.28 -7.91 -9.39
CA VAL A 67 8.70 -8.17 -9.18
C VAL A 67 8.85 -9.68 -8.92
N PRO A 68 9.70 -10.40 -9.68
CA PRO A 68 10.04 -11.77 -9.35
C PRO A 68 10.92 -11.78 -8.09
N MET A 69 10.26 -11.82 -6.93
CA MET A 69 10.94 -11.96 -5.64
C MET A 69 11.36 -13.42 -5.46
N THR A 70 12.65 -13.67 -5.62
CA THR A 70 13.30 -14.93 -5.24
C THR A 70 14.09 -14.71 -3.96
N PHE A 71 14.34 -15.78 -3.19
CA PHE A 71 15.21 -15.70 -2.02
C PHE A 71 16.62 -15.19 -2.37
N GLU A 72 17.10 -15.50 -3.57
CA GLU A 72 18.39 -15.02 -4.06
C GLU A 72 18.43 -13.49 -4.25
N ASN A 73 17.39 -12.91 -4.85
CA ASN A 73 17.27 -11.46 -5.01
C ASN A 73 17.18 -10.77 -3.64
N LEU A 74 16.38 -11.32 -2.72
CA LEU A 74 16.23 -10.78 -1.37
C LEU A 74 17.56 -10.81 -0.58
N MET A 75 18.29 -11.92 -0.66
CA MET A 75 19.58 -12.07 0.02
C MET A 75 20.65 -11.14 -0.57
N SER A 76 20.55 -10.83 -1.86
CA SER A 76 21.44 -9.87 -2.53
C SER A 76 21.16 -8.44 -2.08
N GLU A 77 19.88 -8.02 -2.05
CA GLU A 77 19.49 -6.70 -1.54
C GLU A 77 19.86 -6.50 -0.05
N MET A 78 19.69 -7.52 0.79
CA MET A 78 20.11 -7.46 2.20
C MET A 78 21.61 -7.23 2.36
N LYS A 79 22.44 -7.92 1.56
CA LYS A 79 23.90 -7.73 1.58
C LYS A 79 24.29 -6.32 1.12
N GLU A 80 23.62 -5.78 0.11
CA GLU A 80 23.85 -4.42 -0.38
C GLU A 80 23.49 -3.35 0.67
N LEU A 81 22.39 -3.54 1.40
CA LEU A 81 22.01 -2.65 2.50
C LEU A 81 23.04 -2.67 3.65
N ASP A 82 23.57 -3.84 4.00
CA ASP A 82 24.63 -3.99 5.01
C ASP A 82 25.94 -3.28 4.60
N LEU A 83 26.31 -3.36 3.32
CA LEU A 83 27.48 -2.67 2.78
C LEU A 83 27.29 -1.14 2.79
N LYS A 84 26.08 -0.67 2.47
CA LYS A 84 25.74 0.77 2.47
C LYS A 84 25.74 1.35 3.88
N ALA A 85 25.22 0.62 4.87
CA ALA A 85 25.25 1.00 6.29
C ALA A 85 26.69 1.18 6.82
N LYS A 86 27.62 0.32 6.41
CA LYS A 86 29.04 0.43 6.79
C LYS A 86 29.74 1.63 6.15
N THR A 87 29.33 2.02 4.95
CA THR A 87 29.94 3.15 4.22
C THR A 87 29.47 4.51 4.75
N GLU A 88 28.26 4.59 5.30
CA GLU A 88 27.71 5.85 5.84
C GLU A 88 28.27 6.21 7.24
N ALA A 89 28.72 5.21 8.00
CA ALA A 89 29.38 5.40 9.31
C ALA A 89 30.78 6.04 9.25
N GLN A 90 31.34 6.26 8.05
CA GLN A 90 32.69 6.82 7.85
C GLN A 90 32.72 8.25 7.30
N ARG A 91 31.59 9.00 7.26
CA ARG A 91 31.66 10.41 6.86
C ARG A 91 32.25 11.27 7.98
N PRO A 92 33.45 11.89 7.80
CA PRO A 92 33.99 12.80 8.79
C PRO A 92 33.15 14.09 8.81
N VAL A 93 32.59 14.41 9.98
CA VAL A 93 31.94 15.69 10.27
C VAL A 93 32.99 16.80 10.14
N ARG A 94 33.11 17.39 8.96
CA ARG A 94 33.88 18.62 8.77
C ARG A 94 33.16 19.76 9.51
N LYS A 95 33.70 20.10 10.68
CA LYS A 95 33.37 21.32 11.43
C LYS A 95 33.73 22.53 10.58
N ALA A 96 32.73 23.23 10.04
CA ALA A 96 32.91 24.58 9.50
C ALA A 96 32.55 25.59 10.60
N LYS A 97 33.55 26.36 11.05
CA LYS A 97 33.41 27.44 12.03
C LYS A 97 33.80 28.77 11.33
N LYS A 98 33.03 29.83 11.65
CA LYS A 98 33.25 31.29 11.43
C LYS A 98 32.96 31.85 10.02
N GLU A 99 32.52 33.09 9.79
CA GLU A 99 31.93 34.23 10.54
C GLU A 99 31.58 35.32 9.49
N LYS A 100 30.47 36.08 9.67
CA LYS A 100 30.15 37.44 9.15
C LYS A 100 30.01 37.59 7.60
N LYS A 101 29.20 38.48 7.00
CA LYS A 101 28.69 39.83 7.34
C LYS A 101 27.46 40.17 6.45
N VAL A 102 26.69 41.14 6.93
CA VAL A 102 25.40 41.70 6.50
C VAL A 102 25.39 42.39 5.12
N THR A 103 24.29 42.24 4.35
CA THR A 103 23.63 43.37 3.63
C THR A 103 22.14 43.10 3.33
N LYS A 104 21.36 44.18 3.45
CA LYS A 104 19.89 44.30 3.46
C LYS A 104 19.28 44.38 2.06
N THR A 105 18.04 43.88 1.91
CA THR A 105 16.92 44.51 1.18
C THR A 105 15.63 43.77 1.60
N LYS A 106 14.74 44.40 2.41
CA LYS A 106 13.36 44.84 2.07
C LYS A 106 12.53 43.77 1.35
N SER A 107 11.32 43.39 1.75
CA SER A 107 10.29 44.04 2.59
C SER A 107 9.14 43.05 2.83
N GLU A 108 8.35 43.32 3.88
CA GLU A 108 6.95 42.88 4.13
C GLU A 108 6.70 41.36 4.31
N GLY A 109 5.90 40.87 5.25
CA GLY A 109 5.11 41.46 6.32
C GLY A 109 4.38 40.33 7.06
N LYS A 110 4.07 40.58 8.35
CA LYS A 110 2.98 39.98 9.15
C LYS A 110 3.04 38.50 9.58
N THR A 111 3.65 38.32 10.76
CA THR A 111 3.07 37.76 12.01
C THR A 111 2.23 36.46 12.00
N THR A 112 2.84 35.48 12.67
CA THR A 112 2.34 34.34 13.44
C THR A 112 1.21 34.62 14.46
N LYS A 113 0.34 33.61 14.69
CA LYS A 113 -0.15 33.04 15.98
C LYS A 113 -1.31 32.06 15.68
N LYS A 114 -1.19 30.73 15.85
CA LYS A 114 -1.13 29.87 17.06
C LYS A 114 -2.46 29.80 17.83
N GLN A 115 -3.13 28.62 17.81
CA GLN A 115 -4.04 28.01 18.82
C GLN A 115 -4.53 26.66 18.25
N ILE A 116 -4.12 25.47 18.72
CA ILE A 116 -4.56 24.70 19.91
C ILE A 116 -6.09 24.61 20.08
N LYS A 117 -6.66 23.42 19.79
CA LYS A 117 -7.70 22.71 20.59
C LYS A 117 -8.00 21.31 20.00
N LYS A 118 -7.71 20.26 20.78
CA LYS A 118 -8.42 18.96 20.83
C LYS A 118 -9.52 19.09 21.92
N PRO A 119 -10.33 18.06 22.26
CA PRO A 119 -10.93 16.94 21.51
C PRO A 119 -12.47 16.92 21.66
N ALA A 120 -13.19 16.03 20.98
CA ALA A 120 -14.48 15.52 21.45
C ALA A 120 -14.73 14.11 20.91
N GLU A 121 -15.17 13.28 21.83
CA GLU A 121 -15.43 11.84 21.79
C GLU A 121 -16.93 11.69 22.02
N GLU A 122 -17.63 10.94 21.16
CA GLU A 122 -18.99 10.43 21.40
C GLU A 122 -19.17 9.25 20.43
N SER A 123 -18.95 8.00 20.85
CA SER A 123 -19.76 7.15 21.74
C SER A 123 -21.02 6.59 21.07
N GLN A 124 -20.88 5.33 20.64
CA GLN A 124 -21.80 4.21 20.80
C GLN A 124 -23.30 4.40 20.46
N THR A 125 -23.77 3.65 19.44
CA THR A 125 -24.96 2.80 19.61
C THR A 125 -24.81 1.51 18.80
N SER A 126 -24.63 0.42 19.53
CA SER A 126 -24.71 -0.96 19.05
C SER A 126 -26.15 -1.27 18.63
N THR A 127 -26.34 -1.85 17.44
CA THR A 127 -27.53 -2.65 17.16
C THR A 127 -27.06 -4.05 16.79
N ILE A 128 -26.97 -4.91 17.81
CA ILE A 128 -26.75 -6.34 17.63
C ILE A 128 -28.11 -6.95 17.28
N THR A 129 -28.28 -7.41 16.04
CA THR A 129 -29.46 -8.20 15.68
C THR A 129 -29.12 -9.67 15.91
N MET A 130 -29.75 -10.26 16.92
CA MET A 130 -29.63 -11.67 17.27
C MET A 130 -30.27 -12.52 16.17
N VAL A 131 -29.51 -13.45 15.59
CA VAL A 131 -30.09 -14.53 14.78
C VAL A 131 -30.24 -15.75 15.70
N PRO A 132 -31.44 -16.35 15.82
CA PRO A 132 -31.60 -17.59 16.57
C PRO A 132 -30.87 -18.73 15.84
N SER A 133 -29.98 -19.40 16.57
CA SER A 133 -29.52 -20.75 16.24
C SER A 133 -30.65 -21.73 16.53
N GLU A 134 -30.83 -22.75 15.67
CA GLU A 134 -31.69 -23.95 15.74
C GLU A 134 -32.26 -24.15 14.29
N LEU A 135 -32.02 -25.20 13.52
CA LEU A 135 -32.16 -26.63 13.80
C LEU A 135 -31.64 -27.49 12.64
N LYS A 136 -31.24 -28.71 13.02
CA LYS A 136 -31.36 -29.99 12.31
C LYS A 136 -30.36 -30.34 11.21
N MET A 137 -29.38 -31.10 11.68
CA MET A 137 -28.85 -32.30 11.02
C MET A 137 -29.94 -33.10 10.28
N SER A 138 -29.65 -33.51 9.05
CA SER A 138 -30.21 -34.74 8.51
C SER A 138 -29.11 -35.50 7.75
N SER A 139 -28.64 -36.57 8.40
CA SER A 139 -27.77 -37.59 7.84
C SER A 139 -28.57 -38.52 6.93
N LYS A 140 -28.02 -38.87 5.75
CA LYS A 140 -27.86 -40.23 5.20
C LYS A 140 -27.55 -40.18 3.70
N PRO A 141 -26.58 -40.97 3.23
CA PRO A 141 -26.72 -41.69 1.98
C PRO A 141 -26.98 -43.17 2.23
N LYS A 142 -28.00 -43.69 1.55
CA LYS A 142 -28.46 -45.08 1.58
C LYS A 142 -27.60 -45.85 0.56
N ALA A 143 -26.72 -46.74 1.03
CA ALA A 143 -26.06 -47.70 0.17
C ALA A 143 -27.04 -48.84 -0.16
N VAL A 144 -27.20 -49.14 -1.46
CA VAL A 144 -27.90 -50.34 -1.94
C VAL A 144 -26.84 -51.24 -2.56
N LYS A 145 -26.85 -52.50 -2.10
CA LYS A 145 -26.01 -53.61 -2.58
C LYS A 145 -26.44 -54.08 -3.95
#